data_AF-A0A7W9LFB8-F1
#
_entry.id   AF-A0A7W9LFB8-F1
#
_cell.length_a   1.000
_cell.length_b   1.000
_cell.length_c   1.000
_cell.angle_alpha   90.00
_cell.angle_beta   90.00
_cell.angle_gamma   90.00
#
_symmetry.space_group_name_H-M   'P 1'
#
loop_
_entity.id
_entity.type
_entity.pdbx_description
1 polymer ?
#
loop_
_entity_poly.entity_id
_entity_poly.type
_entity_poly.pdbx_seq_one_letter_code
_entity_poly.pdbx_strand_id
1 'polypeptide(L)' 'MENSPVGKLWVTNAVRGLTATLERLRIDRQLEEALTRGPDPLHLAAMFGIDDKTAIRYANAARHLLQTAAETPEPP' A
#
# COMPACT_ATOMS: atom_id res chain seq x y z
N MET A 1 -28.02 5.86 -9.05
CA MET A 1 -26.90 5.10 -9.64
C MET A 1 -26.77 3.82 -8.85
N GLU A 2 -27.00 2.69 -9.50
CA GLU A 2 -26.91 1.37 -8.86
C GLU A 2 -25.48 0.87 -9.02
N ASN A 3 -24.76 0.72 -7.91
CA ASN A 3 -23.35 0.29 -7.92
C ASN A 3 -23.31 -1.24 -7.86
N SER A 4 -23.17 -1.90 -9.00
CA SER A 4 -22.93 -3.35 -9.07
C SER A 4 -21.43 -3.66 -9.05
N PRO A 5 -21.01 -4.82 -8.50
CA PRO A 5 -19.62 -5.26 -8.57
C PRO A 5 -19.13 -5.35 -10.02
N VAL A 6 -17.95 -4.80 -10.31
CA VAL A 6 -17.29 -4.92 -11.61
C VAL A 6 -16.45 -6.19 -11.69
N GLY A 7 -16.39 -6.81 -12.87
CA GLY A 7 -15.60 -8.02 -13.09
C GLY A 7 -14.09 -7.76 -13.25
N LYS A 8 -13.27 -8.79 -13.01
CA LYS A 8 -11.80 -8.73 -13.14
C LYS A 8 -11.34 -8.18 -14.50
N LEU A 9 -11.97 -8.63 -15.58
CA LEU A 9 -11.63 -8.19 -16.95
C LEU A 9 -11.82 -6.68 -17.12
N TRP A 10 -12.89 -6.13 -16.55
CA TRP A 10 -13.17 -4.69 -16.60
C TRP A 10 -12.06 -3.90 -15.88
N VAL A 11 -11.70 -4.31 -14.66
CA VAL A 11 -10.65 -3.63 -13.87
C VAL A 11 -9.28 -3.73 -14.56
N THR A 12 -8.92 -4.91 -15.09
CA THR A 12 -7.66 -5.08 -15.83
C THR A 12 -7.59 -4.21 -17.08
N ASN A 13 -8.71 -4.05 -17.80
CA ASN A 13 -8.76 -3.15 -18.95
C ASN A 13 -8.68 -1.68 -18.55
N ALA A 14 -9.28 -1.29 -17.43
CA ALA A 14 -9.24 0.10 -16.94
C ALA A 14 -7.82 0.60 -16.63
N VAL A 15 -6.91 -0.30 -16.22
CA VAL A 15 -5.50 0.06 -15.93
C VAL A 15 -4.54 -0.29 -17.07
N ARG A 16 -5.04 -0.83 -18.18
CA ARG A 16 -4.19 -1.28 -19.29
C ARG A 16 -3.53 -0.07 -19.95
N GLY A 17 -2.21 -0.11 -20.08
CA GLY A 17 -1.44 0.97 -20.70
C GLY A 17 -1.16 2.16 -19.78
N LEU A 18 -1.61 2.12 -18.52
CA LEU A 18 -1.20 3.09 -17.51
C LEU A 18 0.14 2.71 -16.91
N THR A 19 0.92 3.72 -16.51
CA THR A 19 2.21 3.54 -15.83
C THR A 19 2.05 2.85 -14.46
N ALA A 20 0.90 3.05 -13.80
CA ALA A 20 0.57 2.43 -12.52
C ALA A 20 -0.30 1.18 -12.76
N THR A 21 0.27 0.01 -12.49
CA THR A 21 -0.48 -1.25 -12.51
C THR A 21 -1.32 -1.39 -11.24
N LEU A 22 -2.37 -2.23 -11.26
CA LEU A 22 -3.18 -2.53 -10.07
C LEU A 22 -2.32 -3.06 -8.91
N GLU A 23 -1.31 -3.86 -9.23
CA GLU A 23 -0.38 -4.37 -8.23
C GLU A 23 0.41 -3.22 -7.59
N ARG A 24 0.91 -2.28 -8.39
CA ARG A 24 1.64 -1.11 -7.87
C ARG A 24 0.74 -0.24 -6.99
N LEU A 25 -0.48 0.04 -7.44
CA LEU A 25 -1.46 0.80 -6.63
C LEU A 25 -1.80 0.08 -5.33
N ARG A 26 -1.92 -1.26 -5.35
CA ARG A 26 -2.14 -2.06 -4.15
C ARG A 26 -0.96 -1.94 -3.18
N ILE A 27 0.27 -2.04 -3.69
CA ILE A 27 1.49 -1.90 -2.89
C ILE A 27 1.57 -0.50 -2.28
N ASP A 28 1.33 0.53 -3.08
CA ASP A 28 1.37 1.93 -2.65
C ASP A 28 0.36 2.17 -1.53
N ARG A 29 -0.88 1.67 -1.67
CA ARG A 29 -1.92 1.79 -0.64
C ARG A 29 -1.55 1.08 0.67
N GLN A 30 -0.93 -0.09 0.60
CA GLN A 30 -0.48 -0.85 1.78
C GLN A 30 0.64 -0.12 2.52
N LEU A 31 1.58 0.46 1.76
CA LEU A 31 2.68 1.23 2.32
C LEU A 31 2.19 2.55 2.93
N GLU A 32 1.27 3.25 2.25
CA GLU A 32 0.63 4.47 2.75
C GLU A 32 -0.09 4.23 4.08
N GLU A 33 -0.84 3.13 4.22
CA GLU A 33 -1.49 2.78 5.50
C GLU A 33 -0.47 2.61 6.63
N ALA A 34 0.63 1.91 6.33
CA ALA A 34 1.70 1.67 7.31
C ALA A 34 2.41 2.97 7.71
N LEU A 35 2.53 3.93 6.80
CA LEU A 35 3.14 5.24 7.08
C LEU A 35 2.20 6.15 7.88
N THR A 36 0.90 6.11 7.61
CA THR A 36 -0.10 7.01 8.22
C THR A 36 -0.62 6.54 9.57
N ARG A 37 -0.82 5.23 9.75
CA ARG A 37 -1.32 4.64 11.02
C ARG A 37 -0.23 4.12 11.93
N GLY A 38 0.98 4.02 11.40
CA GLY A 38 2.12 3.41 12.06
C GLY A 38 2.39 2.00 11.52
N PRO A 39 3.66 1.56 11.57
CA PRO A 39 4.10 0.31 10.97
C PRO A 39 3.74 -0.90 11.85
N ASP A 40 2.45 -1.25 11.85
CA ASP A 40 1.87 -2.40 12.56
C ASP A 40 1.51 -3.55 11.58
N PRO A 41 2.26 -4.67 11.60
CA PRO A 41 1.97 -5.83 10.76
C PRO A 41 0.60 -6.44 10.99
N LEU A 42 0.08 -6.44 12.22
CA LEU A 42 -1.21 -7.07 12.53
C LEU A 42 -2.36 -6.28 11.92
N HIS A 43 -2.29 -4.95 12.00
CA HIS A 43 -3.21 -4.05 11.31
C HIS A 43 -3.19 -4.26 9.79
N LEU A 44 -2.01 -4.35 9.18
CA LEU A 44 -1.88 -4.55 7.73
C LEU A 44 -2.46 -5.90 7.27
N ALA A 45 -2.20 -6.98 8.00
CA ALA A 45 -2.77 -8.29 7.70
C ALA A 45 -4.30 -8.27 7.78
N ALA A 46 -4.85 -7.69 8.85
CA ALA A 46 -6.30 -7.60 9.06
C ALA A 46 -7.01 -6.69 8.03
N MET A 47 -6.41 -5.53 7.71
CA MET A 47 -7.01 -4.54 6.80
C MET A 47 -7.01 -5.00 5.34
N PHE A 48 -5.94 -5.66 4.90
CA PHE A 48 -5.74 -6.00 3.48
C PHE A 48 -5.89 -7.48 3.16
N GLY A 49 -6.11 -8.34 4.16
CA GLY A 49 -6.20 -9.79 3.96
C GLY A 49 -4.94 -10.39 3.34
N ILE A 50 -3.77 -9.84 3.68
CA ILE A 50 -2.47 -10.34 3.24
C ILE A 50 -1.89 -11.29 4.28
N ASP A 51 -0.97 -12.16 3.84
CA ASP A 51 -0.26 -13.04 4.75
C ASP A 51 0.66 -12.26 5.71
N ASP A 52 0.88 -12.84 6.88
CA ASP A 52 1.68 -12.23 7.96
C ASP A 52 3.08 -11.85 7.50
N LYS A 53 3.72 -12.67 6.65
CA LYS A 53 5.08 -12.41 6.16
C LYS A 53 5.11 -11.16 5.27
N THR A 54 4.12 -11.02 4.40
CA THR A 54 3.95 -9.82 3.57
C THR A 54 3.64 -8.60 4.42
N ALA A 55 2.79 -8.73 5.44
CA ALA A 55 2.48 -7.64 6.36
C ALA A 55 3.71 -7.16 7.16
N ILE A 56 4.50 -8.09 7.70
CA ILE A 56 5.77 -7.80 8.40
C ILE A 56 6.73 -7.06 7.46
N ARG A 57 6.83 -7.49 6.19
CA ARG A 57 7.70 -6.83 5.21
C ARG A 57 7.31 -5.38 4.98
N TYR A 58 6.02 -5.08 4.82
CA TYR A 58 5.55 -3.70 4.61
C TYR A 58 5.73 -2.84 5.86
N ALA A 59 5.45 -3.37 7.05
CA ALA A 59 5.72 -2.65 8.29
C ALA A 59 7.21 -2.30 8.44
N ASN A 60 8.11 -3.23 8.12
CA ASN A 60 9.55 -2.97 8.14
C ASN A 60 9.97 -1.91 7.11
N ALA A 61 9.44 -1.97 5.88
CA ALA A 61 9.70 -0.96 4.87
C ALA A 61 9.24 0.44 5.33
N ALA A 62 8.05 0.54 5.93
CA ALA A 62 7.54 1.79 6.50
C ALA A 62 8.42 2.31 7.65
N ARG A 63 8.90 1.44 8.56
CA ARG A 63 9.85 1.82 9.61
C ARG A 63 11.11 2.45 9.03
N HIS A 64 11.70 1.82 8.02
CA HIS A 64 12.91 2.32 7.38
C HIS A 64 12.66 3.68 6.72
N LEU A 65 11.54 3.85 6.00
CA LEU A 65 11.21 5.12 5.36
C LEU A 65 10.99 6.25 6.37
N LEU A 66 10.33 5.97 7.50
CA LEU A 66 10.12 6.96 8.57
C LEU A 66 11.44 7.35 9.24
N GLN A 67 12.37 6.40 9.42
CA GLN A 67 13.72 6.67 9.92
C GLN A 67 14.50 7.55 8.95
N THR A 68 14.53 7.21 7.66
CA THR A 68 15.20 8.01 6.63
C THR A 68 14.61 9.42 6.50
N ALA A 69 13.29 9.57 6.60
CA ALA A 69 12.64 10.88 6.59
C ALA A 69 13.05 11.74 7.80
N ALA A 70 13.18 11.13 8.99
CA ALA A 70 13.64 11.81 10.19
C ALA A 70 15.14 12.20 10.14
N GLU A 71 15.95 11.46 9.39
CA GLU A 71 17.38 11.73 9.19
C GLU A 71 17.66 12.85 8.17
N THR A 72 16.68 13.21 7.34
CA THR A 72 16.82 14.32 6.38
C THR A 72 16.50 15.63 7.09
N PRO A 73 17.48 16.52 7.36
CA PRO A 73 17.20 17.81 7.98
C PRO A 73 16.30 18.64 7.05
N GLU A 74 15.25 19.26 7.60
CA GLU A 74 14.47 20.24 6.85
C GLU A 74 15.39 21.35 6.32
N PRO A 75 15.29 21.73 5.04
CA PRO A 75 16.05 22.86 4.52
C PRO A 75 15.67 24.14 5.30
N PRO A 76 16.64 25.05 5.53
CA PRO A 76 16.44 26.27 6.32
C PRO A 76 15.43 27.24 5.70
#